data_AF-A0A3D2AMR3-F1
#
_entry.id   AF-A0A3D2AMR3-F1
#
_cell.length_a   1.000
_cell.length_b   1.000
_cell.length_c   1.000
_cell.angle_alpha   90.00
_cell.angle_beta   90.00
_cell.angle_gamma   90.00
#
_symmetry.space_group_name_H-M   'P 1'
#
loop_
_entity.id
_entity.type
_entity.pdbx_description
1 polymer ?
#
loop_
_entity_poly.entity_id
_entity_poly.type
_entity_poly.pdbx_seq_one_letter_code
_entity_poly.pdbx_strand_id
1 'polypeptide(L)'
;ASNIVAHLGDVFEFCGAEEYLGEPVTMAQHMLQGASLAVHQGLSNAVIAAALLHDIGHFTSEFGTFAMTDTHDRQHEVFGAKVLAPFFPAAVTQCVRHHVAAKRYLCATRSEYFS
;
A
#
# COMPACT_ATOMS: atom_id res chain seq x y z
N ALA A 1 6.04 23.22 8.74
CA ALA A 1 6.99 22.76 7.71
C ALA A 1 6.44 21.46 7.15
N SER A 2 6.05 21.43 5.88
CA SER A 2 5.55 20.19 5.26
C SER A 2 6.73 19.24 5.08
N ASN A 3 6.74 18.14 5.84
CA ASN A 3 7.64 17.02 5.64
C ASN A 3 6.84 15.85 5.07
N ILE A 4 7.53 14.82 4.57
CA ILE A 4 6.89 13.65 3.97
C ILE A 4 5.85 12.99 4.88
N VAL A 5 6.07 12.97 6.20
CA VAL A 5 5.13 12.36 7.14
C VAL A 5 3.84 13.17 7.23
N ALA A 6 3.92 14.51 7.29
CA ALA A 6 2.75 15.37 7.27
C ALA A 6 1.96 15.20 5.96
N HIS A 7 2.64 15.15 4.82
CA HIS A 7 2.00 14.91 3.52
C HIS A 7 1.28 13.56 3.46
N LEU A 8 1.91 12.48 3.97
CA LEU A 8 1.26 11.17 4.05
C LEU A 8 0.04 11.22 4.99
N GLY A 9 0.13 11.96 6.11
CA GLY A 9 -1.01 12.21 6.99
C GLY A 9 -2.19 12.86 6.28
N ASP A 10 -1.92 13.89 5.47
CA ASP A 10 -2.95 14.54 4.67
C ASP A 10 -3.60 13.57 3.66
N VAL A 11 -2.82 12.69 3.02
CA VAL A 11 -3.37 11.66 2.11
C VAL A 11 -4.32 10.72 2.85
N PHE A 12 -3.96 10.27 4.06
CA PHE A 12 -4.84 9.44 4.88
C PHE A 12 -6.12 10.18 5.31
N GLU A 13 -6.03 11.47 5.62
CA GLU A 13 -7.19 12.27 6.03
C GLU A 13 -8.15 12.51 4.86
N PHE A 14 -7.63 12.92 3.69
CA PHE A 14 -8.47 13.35 2.57
C PHE A 14 -8.94 12.21 1.68
N CYS A 15 -8.12 11.18 1.48
CA CYS A 15 -8.43 10.07 0.57
C CYS A 15 -8.69 8.75 1.31
N GLY A 16 -8.41 8.68 2.62
CA GLY A 16 -8.53 7.45 3.39
C GLY A 16 -9.94 6.91 3.57
N ALA A 17 -10.96 7.76 3.39
CA ALA A 17 -12.38 7.38 3.48
C ALA A 17 -12.94 6.76 2.18
N GLU A 18 -12.16 6.76 1.11
CA GLU A 18 -12.56 6.15 -0.17
C GLU A 18 -12.66 4.62 -0.04
N GLU A 19 -13.56 4.02 -0.83
CA GLU A 19 -13.77 2.57 -0.87
C GLU A 19 -12.50 1.84 -1.33
N TYR A 20 -12.11 0.79 -0.61
CA TYR A 20 -11.01 -0.08 -1.04
C TYR A 20 -11.52 -1.13 -2.04
N LEU A 21 -11.65 -0.73 -3.30
CA LEU A 21 -11.73 -1.62 -4.47
C LEU A 21 -12.73 -2.79 -4.34
N GLY A 22 -13.94 -2.57 -3.83
CA GLY A 22 -14.97 -3.61 -3.68
C GLY A 22 -14.87 -4.45 -2.40
N GLU A 23 -13.91 -4.17 -1.53
CA GLU A 23 -13.79 -4.79 -0.22
C GLU A 23 -14.55 -3.99 0.85
N PRO A 24 -15.04 -4.63 1.93
CA PRO A 24 -15.82 -3.97 2.98
C PRO A 24 -14.96 -3.14 3.96
N VAL A 25 -13.97 -2.41 3.44
CA VAL A 25 -13.09 -1.50 4.18
C VAL A 25 -12.77 -0.27 3.33
N THR A 26 -12.44 0.84 3.97
CA THR A 26 -11.87 2.00 3.29
C THR A 26 -10.37 1.83 3.04
N MET A 27 -9.80 2.65 2.15
CA MET A 27 -8.36 2.65 1.88
C MET A 27 -7.51 2.82 3.15
N ALA A 28 -7.88 3.75 4.03
CA ALA A 28 -7.17 3.93 5.30
C ALA A 28 -7.37 2.74 6.23
N GLN A 29 -8.58 2.18 6.33
CA GLN A 29 -8.83 1.00 7.16
C GLN A 29 -7.97 -0.18 6.73
N HIS A 30 -7.88 -0.47 5.43
CA HIS A 30 -7.04 -1.54 4.88
C HIS A 30 -5.56 -1.38 5.31
N MET A 31 -4.96 -0.22 5.05
CA MET A 31 -3.57 0.04 5.39
C MET A 31 -3.31 0.08 6.92
N LEU A 32 -4.22 0.67 7.69
CA LEU A 32 -4.12 0.75 9.16
C LEU A 32 -4.26 -0.62 9.82
N GLN A 33 -5.16 -1.48 9.33
CA GLN A 33 -5.34 -2.83 9.85
C GLN A 33 -4.08 -3.67 9.65
N GLY A 34 -3.48 -3.64 8.45
CA GLY A 34 -2.22 -4.33 8.17
C GLY A 34 -1.07 -3.85 9.07
N ALA A 35 -0.93 -2.54 9.25
CA ALA A 35 0.06 -1.96 10.14
C ALA A 35 -0.17 -2.33 11.61
N SER A 36 -1.43 -2.27 12.08
CA SER A 36 -1.81 -2.64 13.44
C SER A 36 -1.50 -4.10 13.73
N LEU A 37 -1.83 -5.00 12.81
CA LEU A 37 -1.51 -6.42 12.93
C LEU A 37 0.00 -6.67 13.03
N ALA A 38 0.81 -5.96 12.22
CA ALA A 38 2.26 -6.04 12.29
C ALA A 38 2.82 -5.54 13.64
N VAL A 39 2.24 -4.48 14.22
CA VAL A 39 2.57 -4.00 15.57
C VAL A 39 2.24 -5.06 16.61
N HIS A 40 1.04 -5.64 16.57
CA HIS A 40 0.61 -6.67 17.53
C HIS A 40 1.47 -7.94 17.49
N GLN A 41 2.04 -8.26 16.33
CA GLN A 41 2.97 -9.39 16.17
C GLN A 41 4.43 -9.05 16.54
N GLY A 42 4.72 -7.80 16.93
CA GLY A 42 6.09 -7.37 17.27
C GLY A 42 7.05 -7.36 16.07
N LEU A 43 6.53 -7.13 14.86
CA LEU A 43 7.35 -7.07 13.65
C LEU A 43 8.18 -5.78 13.62
N SER A 44 9.22 -5.77 12.78
CA SER A 44 10.11 -4.61 12.66
C SER A 44 9.37 -3.35 12.18
N ASN A 45 9.87 -2.17 12.56
CA ASN A 45 9.34 -0.89 12.09
C ASN A 45 9.30 -0.77 10.56
N ALA A 46 10.22 -1.43 9.85
CA ALA A 46 10.20 -1.46 8.39
C ALA A 46 8.99 -2.23 7.84
N VAL A 47 8.61 -3.35 8.47
CA VAL A 47 7.41 -4.12 8.09
C VAL A 47 6.14 -3.35 8.43
N ILE A 48 6.09 -2.74 9.62
CA ILE A 48 4.95 -1.91 10.04
C ILE A 48 4.74 -0.74 9.05
N ALA A 49 5.80 0.00 8.73
CA ALA A 49 5.74 1.10 7.78
C ALA A 49 5.39 0.63 6.35
N ALA A 50 5.94 -0.51 5.90
CA ALA A 50 5.59 -1.06 4.60
C ALA A 50 4.11 -1.46 4.52
N ALA A 51 3.58 -2.14 5.55
CA ALA A 51 2.16 -2.50 5.61
C ALA A 51 1.26 -1.27 5.59
N LEU A 52 1.63 -0.21 6.34
CA LEU A 52 0.90 1.05 6.37
C LEU A 52 0.91 1.78 5.02
N LEU A 53 1.94 1.61 4.18
CA LEU A 53 2.16 2.47 3.02
C LEU A 53 2.09 1.73 1.67
N HIS A 54 1.83 0.42 1.66
CA HIS A 54 1.93 -0.39 0.43
C HIS A 54 1.01 0.05 -0.70
N ASP A 55 -0.17 0.59 -0.35
CA ASP A 55 -1.20 1.00 -1.30
C ASP A 55 -1.29 2.53 -1.50
N ILE A 56 -0.33 3.31 -0.95
CA ILE A 56 -0.28 4.77 -1.12
C ILE A 56 -0.19 5.21 -2.59
N GLY A 57 0.29 4.30 -3.44
CA GLY A 57 0.34 4.47 -4.90
C GLY A 57 -0.99 4.84 -5.54
N HIS A 58 -2.12 4.40 -4.96
CA HIS A 58 -3.45 4.72 -5.47
C HIS A 58 -3.79 6.21 -5.42
N PHE A 59 -3.14 6.98 -4.53
CA PHE A 59 -3.37 8.42 -4.37
C PHE A 59 -2.33 9.30 -5.05
N THR A 60 -1.23 8.71 -5.50
CA THR A 60 -0.08 9.47 -6.02
C THR A 60 -0.04 9.52 -7.54
N SER A 61 -1.00 8.88 -8.22
CA SER A 61 -1.12 8.97 -9.68
C SER A 61 -1.98 10.19 -10.07
N GLU A 62 -1.51 10.95 -11.05
CA GLU A 62 -2.32 11.97 -11.77
C GLU A 62 -3.57 11.37 -12.48
N PHE A 63 -3.83 10.06 -12.31
CA PHE A 63 -4.90 9.32 -13.00
C PHE A 63 -6.06 8.90 -12.08
N GLY A 64 -6.01 9.23 -10.78
CA GLY A 64 -7.08 8.92 -9.81
C GLY A 64 -7.03 7.50 -9.26
N THR A 65 -8.04 7.15 -8.45
CA THR A 65 -8.19 5.84 -7.81
C THR A 65 -8.34 4.72 -8.84
N PHE A 66 -7.71 3.57 -8.56
CA PHE A 66 -7.95 2.34 -9.33
C PHE A 66 -9.43 1.98 -9.22
N ALA A 67 -10.02 1.61 -10.34
CA ALA A 67 -11.37 1.05 -10.38
C ALA A 67 -11.29 -0.39 -10.90
N MET A 68 -12.16 -1.28 -10.40
CA MET A 68 -12.26 -2.66 -10.91
C MET A 68 -12.62 -2.74 -12.42
N THR A 69 -13.07 -1.63 -13.01
CA THR A 69 -13.33 -1.47 -14.45
C THR A 69 -12.10 -1.03 -15.25
N ASP A 70 -10.96 -0.77 -14.59
CA ASP A 70 -9.74 -0.40 -15.28
C ASP A 70 -9.22 -1.55 -16.13
N THR A 71 -9.02 -1.27 -17.41
CA THR A 71 -8.44 -2.20 -18.37
C THR A 71 -6.91 -2.16 -18.41
N HIS A 72 -6.32 -1.18 -17.71
CA HIS A 72 -4.88 -0.95 -17.66
C HIS A 72 -4.40 -0.93 -16.20
N ASP A 73 -3.40 -1.76 -15.91
CA ASP A 73 -2.73 -1.78 -14.62
C ASP A 73 -2.10 -0.40 -14.36
N ARG A 74 -2.53 0.25 -13.27
CA ARG A 74 -2.05 1.58 -12.88
C ARG A 74 -0.72 1.52 -12.11
N GLN A 75 -0.16 0.33 -11.89
CA GLN A 75 1.16 0.11 -11.29
C GLN A 75 1.35 0.85 -9.96
N HIS A 76 0.32 0.82 -9.10
CA HIS A 76 0.31 1.58 -7.84
C HIS A 76 1.48 1.18 -6.94
N GLU A 77 1.89 -0.08 -6.97
CA GLU A 77 3.07 -0.59 -6.27
C GLU A 77 4.36 0.11 -6.72
N VAL A 78 4.48 0.42 -8.02
CA VAL A 78 5.66 1.10 -8.58
C VAL A 78 5.65 2.58 -8.23
N PHE A 79 4.51 3.26 -8.36
CA PHE A 79 4.39 4.69 -8.04
C PHE A 79 4.53 4.96 -6.55
N GLY A 80 3.86 4.17 -5.71
CA GLY A 80 4.00 4.25 -4.26
C GLY A 80 5.46 4.09 -3.82
N ALA A 81 6.16 3.08 -4.35
CA ALA A 81 7.57 2.91 -4.05
C ALA A 81 8.46 4.07 -4.53
N LYS A 82 8.16 4.68 -5.69
CA LYS A 82 8.88 5.86 -6.20
C LYS A 82 8.69 7.08 -5.29
N VAL A 83 7.46 7.34 -4.83
CA VAL A 83 7.17 8.43 -3.90
C VAL A 83 7.92 8.27 -2.57
N LEU A 84 8.00 7.04 -2.06
CA LEU A 84 8.63 6.76 -0.77
C LEU A 84 10.17 6.68 -0.83
N ALA A 85 10.76 6.37 -1.99
CA ALA A 85 12.18 6.07 -2.13
C ALA A 85 13.15 7.15 -1.61
N PRO A 86 12.88 8.46 -1.76
CA PRO A 86 13.77 9.50 -1.23
C PRO A 86 13.76 9.60 0.31
N PHE A 87 12.76 9.01 0.98
CA PHE A 87 12.46 9.28 2.38
C PHE A 87 12.51 8.04 3.29
N PHE A 88 12.31 6.86 2.72
CA PHE A 88 12.24 5.60 3.46
C PHE A 88 13.34 4.62 3.03
N PRO A 89 13.80 3.74 3.95
CA PRO A 89 14.82 2.76 3.63
C PRO A 89 14.33 1.76 2.58
N ALA A 90 15.28 1.14 1.87
CA ALA A 90 14.99 0.15 0.84
C ALA A 90 14.10 -1.00 1.35
N ALA A 91 14.25 -1.41 2.61
CA ALA A 91 13.40 -2.44 3.22
C ALA A 91 11.90 -2.08 3.19
N VAL A 92 11.53 -0.79 3.26
CA VAL A 92 10.13 -0.35 3.14
C VAL A 92 9.76 -0.27 1.67
N THR A 93 10.55 0.44 0.87
CA THR A 93 10.18 0.75 -0.52
C THR A 93 10.17 -0.49 -1.42
N GLN A 94 11.00 -1.51 -1.13
CA GLN A 94 10.97 -2.79 -1.84
C GLN A 94 9.73 -3.62 -1.47
N CYS A 95 9.30 -3.60 -0.21
CA CYS A 95 8.03 -4.24 0.18
C CYS A 95 6.85 -3.59 -0.54
N VAL A 96 6.79 -2.26 -0.59
CA VAL A 96 5.76 -1.53 -1.36
C VAL A 96 5.83 -1.89 -2.84
N ARG A 97 7.02 -1.84 -3.46
CA ARG A 97 7.21 -2.13 -4.89
C ARG A 97 6.77 -3.53 -5.31
N HIS A 98 7.00 -4.52 -4.44
CA HIS A 98 6.86 -5.92 -4.81
C HIS A 98 5.62 -6.58 -4.23
N HIS A 99 4.72 -5.86 -3.54
CA HIS A 99 3.56 -6.50 -2.90
C HIS A 99 2.60 -7.16 -3.92
N VAL A 100 2.40 -6.57 -5.12
CA VAL A 100 1.64 -7.21 -6.22
C VAL A 100 2.36 -8.46 -6.75
N ALA A 101 3.68 -8.39 -6.94
CA ALA A 101 4.48 -9.54 -7.35
C ALA A 101 4.49 -10.64 -6.28
N ALA A 102 4.47 -10.28 -5.00
CA ALA A 102 4.37 -11.22 -3.88
C ALA A 102 3.04 -11.96 -3.91
N LYS A 103 1.91 -11.28 -4.19
CA LYS A 103 0.61 -11.93 -4.42
C LYS A 103 0.69 -12.96 -5.57
N ARG A 104 1.23 -12.56 -6.73
CA ARG A 104 1.40 -13.46 -7.89
C ARG A 104 2.29 -14.66 -7.57
N TYR A 105 3.38 -14.44 -6.84
CA TYR A 105 4.29 -15.49 -6.40
C TYR A 105 3.59 -16.48 -5.47
N LEU A 106 2.82 -16.00 -4.49
CA LEU A 106 2.10 -16.84 -3.55
C LEU A 106 1.02 -17.67 -4.26
N CYS A 107 0.22 -17.07 -5.15
CA CYS A 107 -0.73 -17.83 -5.97
C CYS A 107 -0.05 -18.93 -6.81
N ALA A 108 1.16 -18.67 -7.32
CA ALA A 108 1.89 -19.62 -8.17
C ALA A 108 2.61 -20.73 -7.39
N THR A 109 3.00 -20.47 -6.14
CA THR A 109 3.87 -21.37 -5.36
C THR A 109 3.18 -22.05 -4.17
N ARG A 110 1.99 -21.58 -3.79
CA ARG A 110 1.18 -22.12 -2.69
C ARG A 110 -0.24 -22.35 -3.19
N SER A 111 -0.57 -23.61 -3.46
CA SER A 111 -1.87 -24.02 -4.00
C SER A 111 -3.05 -23.48 -3.19
N GLU A 112 -2.92 -23.47 -1.87
CA GLU A 112 -3.92 -23.01 -0.91
C GLU A 112 -4.12 -21.48 -0.89
N TYR A 113 -3.24 -20.70 -1.52
CA TYR A 113 -3.31 -19.25 -1.47
C TYR A 113 -4.36 -18.64 -2.42
N PHE A 114 -4.70 -19.35 -3.50
CA PHE A 114 -5.73 -18.95 -4.46
C PHE A 114 -7.06 -19.69 -4.28
N SER A 115 -7.09 -20.68 -3.38
CA SER A 115 -8.21 -21.62 -3.21
C SER A 115 -9.41 -21.00 -2.48
#